data_AF-A0A963N3W6-F1
#
_entry.id   AF-A0A963N3W6-F1
#
_cell.length_a   1.000
_cell.length_b   1.000
_cell.length_c   1.000
_cell.angle_alpha   90.00
_cell.angle_beta   90.00
_cell.angle_gamma   90.00
#
_symmetry.space_group_name_H-M   'P 1'
#
loop_
_entity.id
_entity.type
_entity.pdbx_description
1 polymer ?
#
loop_
_entity_poly.entity_id
_entity_poly.type
_entity_poly.pdbx_seq_one_letter_code
_entity_poly.pdbx_strand_id
1 'polypeptide(L)'
;SATLRRYEAEGQQAADAPLMHWAVWDAMFKIQNAFEGAIANFPNTWFAALLRHLVVFPLGRPYVVPSDALGHEVARLLITPSPTRDRLVADSYVPDDLEDPVAAIEAALVATIEAEPIETRVRQAVKSGDFDPGLLVGGGVDALYVKAHEAGVISDTELAQIQRKGALRDKVIRVDDFEYDFGLRAALDDVSAADQQQRREAA
;
A
#
# COMPACT_ATOMS: atom_id res chain seq x y z
N SER A 1 -24.31 0.71 5.43
CA SER A 1 -25.35 1.13 4.46
C SER A 1 -24.73 1.73 3.21
N ALA A 2 -23.77 2.65 3.31
CA ALA A 2 -23.13 3.31 2.17
C ALA A 2 -22.56 2.35 1.11
N THR A 3 -21.84 1.29 1.51
CA THR A 3 -21.27 0.29 0.58
C THR A 3 -22.33 -0.35 -0.31
N LEU A 4 -23.42 -0.85 0.28
CA LEU A 4 -24.51 -1.49 -0.47
C LEU A 4 -25.23 -0.48 -1.38
N ARG A 5 -25.44 0.75 -0.90
CA ARG A 5 -26.05 1.82 -1.70
C ARG A 5 -25.20 2.23 -2.89
N ARG A 6 -23.89 2.35 -2.71
CA ARG A 6 -22.94 2.61 -3.80
C ARG A 6 -22.98 1.49 -4.83
N TYR A 7 -22.84 0.24 -4.39
CA TYR A 7 -22.87 -0.93 -5.28
C TYR A 7 -24.18 -1.02 -6.07
N GLU A 8 -25.32 -0.73 -5.43
CA GLU A 8 -26.63 -0.66 -6.09
C GLU A 8 -26.69 0.50 -7.12
N ALA A 9 -26.25 1.71 -6.74
CA ALA A 9 -26.30 2.90 -7.59
C ALA A 9 -25.37 2.80 -8.83
N GLU A 10 -24.26 2.08 -8.71
CA GLU A 10 -23.31 1.82 -9.79
C GLU A 10 -23.73 0.64 -10.69
N GLY A 11 -24.91 0.06 -10.47
CA GLY A 11 -25.50 -0.97 -11.33
C GLY A 11 -25.13 -2.41 -10.96
N GLN A 12 -24.68 -2.66 -9.72
CA GLN A 12 -24.36 -3.98 -9.19
C GLN A 12 -23.34 -4.74 -10.07
N GLN A 13 -22.27 -4.05 -10.44
CA GLN A 13 -21.25 -4.58 -11.34
C GLN A 13 -20.56 -5.78 -10.70
N ALA A 14 -20.61 -6.95 -11.36
CA ALA A 14 -20.05 -8.19 -10.82
C ALA A 14 -18.55 -8.08 -10.47
N ALA A 15 -17.80 -7.25 -11.18
CA ALA A 15 -16.38 -7.00 -10.92
C ALA A 15 -16.12 -6.31 -9.56
N ASP A 16 -17.10 -5.57 -9.04
CA ASP A 16 -16.99 -4.81 -7.78
C ASP A 16 -17.54 -5.60 -6.59
N ALA A 17 -18.18 -6.74 -6.84
CA ALA A 17 -18.76 -7.60 -5.81
C ALA A 17 -17.75 -8.02 -4.73
N PRO A 18 -16.48 -8.36 -5.05
CA PRO A 18 -15.49 -8.71 -4.01
C PRO A 18 -15.25 -7.57 -3.01
N LEU A 19 -15.14 -6.32 -3.48
CA LEU A 19 -14.98 -5.14 -2.62
C LEU A 19 -16.18 -4.97 -1.68
N MET A 20 -17.39 -5.07 -2.25
CA MET A 20 -18.63 -4.94 -1.50
C MET A 20 -18.80 -6.06 -0.46
N HIS A 21 -18.58 -7.31 -0.83
CA HIS A 21 -18.67 -8.45 0.07
C HIS A 21 -17.66 -8.34 1.22
N TRP A 22 -16.41 -8.00 0.91
CA TRP A 22 -15.37 -7.85 1.92
C TRP A 22 -15.74 -6.77 2.93
N ALA A 23 -16.16 -5.59 2.46
CA ALA A 23 -16.53 -4.48 3.31
C ALA A 23 -17.77 -4.76 4.17
N VAL A 24 -18.75 -5.50 3.64
CA VAL A 24 -19.94 -5.90 4.42
C VAL A 24 -19.56 -6.89 5.53
N TRP A 25 -18.74 -7.91 5.23
CA TRP A 25 -18.28 -8.86 6.25
C TRP A 25 -17.47 -8.18 7.36
N ASP A 26 -16.52 -7.33 6.98
CA ASP A 26 -15.72 -6.56 7.94
C ASP A 26 -16.60 -5.66 8.82
N ALA A 27 -17.57 -4.95 8.23
CA ALA A 27 -18.50 -4.11 8.97
C ALA A 27 -19.38 -4.92 9.94
N MET A 28 -19.93 -6.07 9.50
CA MET A 28 -20.75 -6.93 10.38
C MET A 28 -19.94 -7.50 11.53
N PHE A 29 -18.69 -7.92 11.28
CA PHE A 29 -17.78 -8.40 12.32
C PHE A 29 -17.44 -7.30 13.33
N LYS A 30 -17.14 -6.09 12.86
CA LYS A 30 -16.88 -4.92 13.73
C LYS A 30 -18.10 -4.55 14.58
N ILE A 31 -19.29 -4.54 13.99
CA ILE A 31 -20.55 -4.28 14.71
C ILE A 31 -20.76 -5.33 15.82
N GLN A 32 -20.57 -6.61 15.50
CA GLN A 32 -20.66 -7.70 16.48
C GLN A 32 -19.73 -7.46 17.68
N ASN A 33 -18.46 -7.15 17.41
CA ASN A 33 -17.48 -6.89 18.47
C ASN A 33 -17.78 -5.61 19.27
N ALA A 34 -18.29 -4.57 18.62
CA ALA A 34 -18.68 -3.33 19.28
C ALA A 34 -19.86 -3.56 20.24
N PHE A 35 -20.87 -4.32 19.84
CA PHE A 35 -21.96 -4.72 20.73
C PHE A 35 -21.46 -5.53 21.92
N GLU A 36 -20.54 -6.46 21.69
CA GLU A 36 -19.93 -7.21 22.80
C GLU A 36 -19.19 -6.30 23.77
N GLY A 37 -18.33 -5.41 23.27
CA GLY A 37 -17.60 -4.47 24.11
C GLY A 37 -18.53 -3.58 24.92
N ALA A 38 -19.61 -3.09 24.30
CA ALA A 38 -20.63 -2.31 24.98
C ALA A 38 -21.34 -3.11 26.09
N ILE A 39 -21.73 -4.36 25.82
CA ILE A 39 -22.39 -5.23 26.80
C ILE A 39 -21.44 -5.61 27.95
N ALA A 40 -20.17 -5.87 27.64
CA ALA A 40 -19.15 -6.22 28.63
C ALA A 40 -18.86 -5.08 29.61
N ASN A 41 -19.10 -3.83 29.21
CA ASN A 41 -18.91 -2.64 30.05
C ASN A 41 -20.07 -2.39 31.03
N PHE A 42 -21.15 -3.18 31.03
CA PHE A 42 -22.22 -2.97 31.99
C PHE A 42 -21.78 -3.34 33.42
N PRO A 43 -22.09 -2.49 34.42
CA PRO A 43 -21.70 -2.74 35.81
C PRO A 43 -22.39 -3.97 36.41
N ASN A 44 -23.56 -4.36 35.90
CA ASN A 44 -24.28 -5.55 36.32
C ASN A 44 -24.01 -6.72 35.35
N THR A 45 -23.15 -7.64 35.78
CA THR A 45 -22.73 -8.81 34.99
C THR A 45 -23.87 -9.77 34.65
N TRP A 46 -24.90 -9.87 35.50
CA TRP A 46 -26.09 -10.68 35.23
C TRP A 46 -26.94 -10.09 34.11
N PHE A 47 -27.16 -8.78 34.16
CA PHE A 47 -27.87 -8.07 33.10
C PHE A 47 -27.10 -8.14 31.77
N ALA A 48 -25.78 -7.98 31.82
CA ALA A 48 -24.91 -8.16 30.66
C ALA A 48 -25.02 -9.57 30.06
N ALA A 49 -25.01 -10.61 30.89
CA ALA A 49 -25.14 -12.00 30.45
C ALA A 49 -26.52 -12.27 29.81
N LEU A 50 -27.59 -11.74 30.41
CA LEU A 50 -28.95 -11.84 29.87
C LEU A 50 -29.06 -11.17 28.50
N LEU A 51 -28.60 -9.92 28.40
CA LEU A 51 -28.65 -9.14 27.17
C LEU A 51 -27.84 -9.80 26.06
N ARG A 52 -26.63 -10.27 26.38
CA ARG A 52 -25.75 -10.99 25.43
C ARG A 52 -26.40 -12.27 24.91
N HIS A 53 -26.84 -13.15 25.81
CA HIS A 53 -27.18 -14.52 25.46
C HIS A 53 -28.66 -14.73 25.09
N LEU A 54 -29.56 -13.79 25.40
CA LEU A 54 -30.98 -13.92 25.05
C LEU A 54 -31.45 -12.93 24.00
N VAL A 55 -30.88 -11.72 23.95
CA VAL A 55 -31.39 -10.65 23.08
C VAL A 55 -30.49 -10.45 21.87
N VAL A 56 -29.19 -10.23 22.09
CA VAL A 56 -28.29 -9.79 21.02
C VAL A 56 -27.66 -10.95 20.26
N PHE A 57 -27.21 -11.99 20.98
CA PHE A 57 -26.52 -13.16 20.40
C PHE A 57 -27.13 -14.48 20.89
N PRO A 58 -28.44 -14.73 20.67
CA PRO A 58 -29.12 -15.93 21.18
C PRO A 58 -28.57 -17.25 20.61
N LEU A 59 -28.04 -17.22 19.39
CA LEU A 59 -27.42 -18.35 18.72
C LEU A 59 -25.88 -18.24 18.70
N GLY A 60 -25.32 -17.36 19.52
CA GLY A 60 -23.89 -17.04 19.49
C GLY A 60 -23.51 -16.04 18.41
N ARG A 61 -22.27 -16.13 17.92
CA ARG A 61 -21.63 -15.16 17.01
C ARG A 61 -21.65 -15.68 15.58
N PRO A 62 -22.54 -15.19 14.72
CA PRO A 62 -22.60 -15.67 13.34
C PRO A 62 -21.53 -15.03 12.44
N TYR A 63 -20.98 -13.87 12.81
CA TYR A 63 -20.07 -13.14 11.94
C TYR A 63 -18.61 -13.45 12.26
N VAL A 64 -17.85 -13.69 11.21
CA VAL A 64 -16.41 -13.94 11.20
C VAL A 64 -15.70 -12.85 10.39
N VAL A 65 -14.38 -12.77 10.53
CA VAL A 65 -13.56 -11.92 9.67
C VAL A 65 -13.71 -12.34 8.20
N PRO A 66 -13.55 -11.40 7.24
CA PRO A 66 -13.49 -11.75 5.83
C PRO A 66 -12.44 -12.84 5.57
N SER A 67 -12.74 -13.77 4.66
CA SER A 67 -11.81 -14.85 4.35
C SER A 67 -10.57 -14.35 3.61
N ASP A 68 -9.44 -15.04 3.80
CA ASP A 68 -8.18 -14.72 3.10
C ASP A 68 -8.32 -14.80 1.59
N ALA A 69 -9.11 -15.76 1.08
CA ALA A 69 -9.40 -15.88 -0.34
C ALA A 69 -10.09 -14.61 -0.90
N LEU A 70 -11.10 -14.11 -0.20
CA LEU A 70 -11.77 -12.87 -0.57
C LEU A 70 -10.85 -11.66 -0.42
N GLY A 71 -10.02 -11.65 0.63
CA GLY A 71 -8.98 -10.64 0.83
C GLY A 71 -7.97 -10.60 -0.31
N HIS A 72 -7.56 -11.76 -0.83
CA HIS A 72 -6.65 -11.87 -1.97
C HIS A 72 -7.29 -11.35 -3.26
N GLU A 73 -8.57 -11.66 -3.51
CA GLU A 73 -9.30 -11.13 -4.65
C GLU A 73 -9.38 -9.59 -4.62
N VAL A 74 -9.72 -9.03 -3.45
CA VAL A 74 -9.75 -7.58 -3.23
C VAL A 74 -8.37 -6.96 -3.43
N ALA A 75 -7.33 -7.52 -2.81
CA ALA A 75 -5.96 -7.01 -2.94
C ALA A 75 -5.52 -6.97 -4.40
N ARG A 76 -5.80 -8.04 -5.16
CA ARG A 76 -5.48 -8.11 -6.59
C ARG A 76 -6.18 -7.01 -7.39
N LEU A 77 -7.46 -6.72 -7.11
CA LEU A 77 -8.20 -5.63 -7.77
C LEU A 77 -7.59 -4.25 -7.47
N LEU A 78 -7.05 -4.04 -6.27
CA LEU A 78 -6.46 -2.77 -5.86
C LEU A 78 -5.05 -2.54 -6.44
N ILE A 79 -4.24 -3.60 -6.54
CA ILE A 79 -2.85 -3.53 -7.03
C ILE A 79 -2.70 -3.80 -8.53
N THR A 80 -3.81 -3.98 -9.26
CA THR A 80 -3.81 -4.19 -10.71
C THR A 80 -4.65 -3.10 -11.37
N PRO A 81 -4.18 -2.47 -12.47
CA PRO A 81 -4.99 -1.60 -13.30
C PRO A 81 -6.26 -2.33 -13.73
N SER A 82 -7.41 -1.81 -13.31
CA SER A 82 -8.70 -2.42 -13.58
C SER A 82 -9.81 -1.37 -13.57
N PRO A 83 -10.90 -1.56 -14.34
CA PRO A 83 -12.04 -0.64 -14.31
C PRO A 83 -12.64 -0.49 -12.90
N THR A 84 -12.54 -1.54 -12.06
CA THR A 84 -12.95 -1.51 -10.65
C THR A 84 -12.13 -0.49 -9.87
N ARG A 85 -10.81 -0.49 -10.05
CA ARG A 85 -9.93 0.49 -9.41
C ARG A 85 -10.23 1.91 -9.89
N ASP A 86 -10.40 2.08 -11.21
CA ASP A 86 -10.70 3.38 -11.80
C ASP A 86 -11.99 3.98 -11.23
N ARG A 87 -13.05 3.16 -11.09
CA ARG A 87 -14.29 3.56 -10.40
C ARG A 87 -14.09 3.83 -8.92
N LEU A 88 -13.26 3.04 -8.25
CA LEU A 88 -13.01 3.18 -6.82
C LEU A 88 -12.38 4.54 -6.49
N VAL A 89 -11.48 5.03 -7.36
CA VAL A 89 -10.75 6.29 -7.19
C VAL A 89 -11.30 7.44 -8.04
N ALA A 90 -12.42 7.28 -8.73
CA ALA A 90 -12.94 8.26 -9.69
C ALA A 90 -13.20 9.65 -9.09
N ASP A 91 -13.56 9.71 -7.81
CA ASP A 91 -13.81 10.96 -7.08
C ASP A 91 -12.58 11.48 -6.33
N SER A 92 -11.43 10.81 -6.48
CA SER A 92 -10.15 11.19 -5.88
C SER A 92 -9.32 12.01 -6.86
N TYR A 93 -8.65 13.05 -6.35
CA TYR A 93 -7.65 13.76 -7.14
C TYR A 93 -6.38 12.91 -7.30
N VAL A 94 -5.99 12.66 -8.55
CA VAL A 94 -4.73 12.00 -8.90
C VAL A 94 -3.87 13.05 -9.62
N PRO A 95 -2.75 13.48 -9.02
CA PRO A 95 -1.84 14.43 -9.65
C PRO A 95 -1.05 13.80 -10.80
N ASP A 96 -0.63 14.63 -11.75
CA ASP A 96 0.25 14.23 -12.87
C ASP A 96 1.75 14.49 -12.58
N ASP A 97 2.06 15.29 -11.55
CA ASP A 97 3.42 15.62 -11.19
C ASP A 97 4.08 14.46 -10.46
N LEU A 98 5.12 13.86 -11.06
CA LEU A 98 5.86 12.74 -10.47
C LEU A 98 6.55 13.09 -9.15
N GLU A 99 6.72 14.37 -8.79
CA GLU A 99 7.17 14.77 -7.45
C GLU A 99 6.11 14.53 -6.37
N ASP A 100 4.83 14.42 -6.74
CA ASP A 100 3.78 13.98 -5.83
C ASP A 100 3.87 12.46 -5.59
N PRO A 101 3.78 12.00 -4.33
CA PRO A 101 3.88 10.58 -4.00
C PRO A 101 2.77 9.73 -4.62
N VAL A 102 1.56 10.27 -4.80
CA VAL A 102 0.44 9.54 -5.43
C VAL A 102 0.75 9.32 -6.91
N ALA A 103 1.18 10.36 -7.62
CA ALA A 103 1.57 10.25 -9.03
C ALA A 103 2.74 9.29 -9.23
N ALA A 104 3.75 9.35 -8.34
CA ALA A 104 4.90 8.46 -8.37
C ALA A 104 4.49 6.99 -8.20
N ILE A 105 3.56 6.68 -7.28
CA ILE A 105 3.04 5.32 -7.07
C ILE A 105 2.26 4.83 -8.28
N GLU A 106 1.39 5.64 -8.87
CA GLU A 106 0.63 5.26 -10.08
C GLU A 106 1.56 4.97 -11.26
N ALA A 107 2.56 5.83 -11.48
CA ALA A 107 3.56 5.63 -12.52
C ALA A 107 4.42 4.37 -12.26
N ALA A 108 4.80 4.12 -11.00
CA ALA A 108 5.56 2.94 -10.61
C ALA A 108 4.77 1.65 -10.81
N LEU A 109 3.46 1.66 -10.54
CA LEU A 109 2.57 0.51 -10.78
C LEU A 109 2.55 0.14 -12.26
N VAL A 110 2.30 1.11 -13.15
CA VAL A 110 2.28 0.89 -14.60
C VAL A 110 3.64 0.39 -15.10
N ALA A 111 4.73 1.07 -14.72
CA ALA A 111 6.08 0.67 -15.13
C ALA A 111 6.47 -0.73 -14.63
N THR A 112 5.98 -1.12 -13.44
CA THR A 112 6.23 -2.46 -12.89
C THR A 112 5.55 -3.54 -13.72
N ILE A 113 4.31 -3.32 -14.13
CA ILE A 113 3.54 -4.26 -14.96
C ILE A 113 4.12 -4.37 -16.37
N GLU A 114 4.49 -3.23 -16.98
CA GLU A 114 5.13 -3.21 -18.30
C GLU A 114 6.47 -3.96 -18.31
N ALA A 115 7.21 -3.92 -17.20
CA ALA A 115 8.49 -4.59 -17.05
C ALA A 115 8.37 -6.10 -16.72
N GLU A 116 7.27 -6.57 -16.14
CA GLU A 116 7.07 -7.96 -15.74
C GLU A 116 7.39 -9.01 -16.83
N PRO A 117 6.97 -8.85 -18.10
CA PRO A 117 7.34 -9.79 -19.16
C PRO A 117 8.84 -9.79 -19.46
N ILE A 118 9.52 -8.65 -19.34
CA ILE A 118 10.97 -8.51 -19.54
C ILE A 118 11.71 -9.24 -18.42
N GLU A 119 11.34 -9.00 -17.17
CA GLU A 119 11.94 -9.67 -16.00
C GLU A 119 11.73 -11.18 -16.05
N THR A 120 10.55 -11.61 -16.46
CA THR A 120 10.23 -13.03 -16.62
C THR A 120 11.10 -13.68 -17.69
N ARG A 121 11.32 -13.01 -18.82
CA ARG A 121 12.19 -13.50 -19.89
C ARG A 121 13.64 -13.62 -19.45
N VAL A 122 14.18 -12.59 -18.78
CA VAL A 122 15.54 -12.63 -18.23
C VAL A 122 15.68 -13.76 -17.22
N ARG A 123 14.71 -13.91 -16.31
CA ARG A 123 14.70 -15.02 -15.33
C ARG A 123 14.65 -16.39 -16.00
N GLN A 124 13.88 -16.52 -17.08
CA GLN A 124 13.82 -17.76 -17.87
C GLN A 124 15.14 -18.05 -18.57
N ALA A 125 15.79 -17.05 -19.19
CA ALA A 125 17.09 -17.20 -19.84
C ALA A 125 18.20 -17.61 -18.86
N VAL A 126 18.17 -17.07 -17.62
CA VAL A 126 19.07 -17.54 -16.54
C VAL A 126 18.79 -18.99 -16.18
N LYS A 127 17.51 -19.36 -16.06
CA LYS A 127 17.11 -20.72 -15.66
C LYS A 127 17.42 -21.76 -16.75
N SER A 128 17.30 -21.41 -18.03
CA SER A 128 17.62 -22.30 -19.16
C SER A 128 19.13 -22.42 -19.41
N GLY A 129 19.93 -21.50 -18.88
CA GLY A 129 21.37 -21.43 -19.13
C GLY A 129 21.73 -20.68 -20.41
N ASP A 130 20.77 -20.06 -21.08
CA ASP A 130 20.99 -19.21 -22.25
C ASP A 130 21.69 -17.88 -21.90
N PHE A 131 21.62 -17.49 -20.63
CA PHE A 131 22.27 -16.30 -20.09
C PHE A 131 22.86 -16.58 -18.70
N ASP A 132 24.18 -16.41 -18.55
CA ASP A 132 24.84 -16.45 -17.25
C ASP A 132 25.30 -15.03 -16.85
N PRO A 133 24.66 -14.38 -15.87
CA PRO A 133 25.06 -13.06 -15.41
C PRO A 133 26.39 -13.05 -14.64
N GLY A 134 26.93 -14.21 -14.26
CA GLY A 134 28.12 -14.32 -13.42
C GLY A 134 27.97 -13.63 -12.06
N LEU A 135 29.09 -13.32 -11.39
CA LEU A 135 29.05 -12.54 -10.16
C LEU A 135 28.64 -11.09 -10.45
N LEU A 136 27.55 -10.65 -9.83
CA LEU A 136 27.13 -9.26 -9.78
C LEU A 136 27.76 -8.62 -8.54
N VAL A 137 28.94 -8.03 -8.71
CA VAL A 137 29.65 -7.31 -7.62
C VAL A 137 29.18 -5.87 -7.63
N GLY A 138 28.65 -5.37 -6.52
CA GLY A 138 28.24 -3.96 -6.37
C GLY A 138 26.79 -3.70 -5.98
N GLY A 139 25.98 -4.74 -5.74
CA GLY A 139 24.67 -4.61 -5.06
C GLY A 139 23.56 -3.87 -5.83
N GLY A 140 23.82 -3.38 -7.05
CA GLY A 140 22.81 -2.75 -7.88
C GLY A 140 21.79 -3.77 -8.37
N VAL A 141 20.52 -3.60 -7.98
CA VAL A 141 19.40 -4.46 -8.41
C VAL A 141 19.29 -4.51 -9.93
N ASP A 142 19.71 -3.43 -10.60
CA ASP A 142 19.56 -3.27 -12.05
C ASP A 142 20.77 -3.77 -12.86
N ALA A 143 21.87 -4.15 -12.19
CA ALA A 143 23.10 -4.61 -12.85
C ALA A 143 22.88 -5.90 -13.66
N LEU A 144 21.94 -6.74 -13.23
CA LEU A 144 21.52 -7.94 -13.97
C LEU A 144 21.03 -7.60 -15.38
N TYR A 145 20.23 -6.53 -15.50
CA TYR A 145 19.57 -6.17 -16.76
C TYR A 145 20.53 -5.50 -17.73
N VAL A 146 21.54 -4.78 -17.24
CA VAL A 146 22.64 -4.28 -18.08
C VAL A 146 23.40 -5.44 -18.73
N LYS A 147 23.75 -6.48 -17.96
CA LYS A 147 24.39 -7.67 -18.53
C LYS A 147 23.47 -8.45 -19.48
N ALA A 148 22.18 -8.52 -19.18
CA ALA A 148 21.20 -9.16 -20.06
C ALA A 148 21.10 -8.42 -21.40
N HIS A 149 21.19 -7.09 -21.38
CA HIS A 149 21.25 -6.25 -22.57
C HIS A 149 22.54 -6.47 -23.37
N GLU A 150 23.70 -6.46 -22.71
CA GLU A 150 25.01 -6.75 -23.35
C GLU A 150 25.04 -8.13 -24.01
N ALA A 151 24.36 -9.11 -23.41
CA ALA A 151 24.21 -10.46 -23.94
C ALA A 151 23.11 -10.59 -25.03
N GLY A 152 22.40 -9.51 -25.35
CA GLY A 152 21.34 -9.49 -26.37
C GLY A 152 20.03 -10.17 -25.97
N VAL A 153 19.82 -10.43 -24.67
CA VAL A 153 18.59 -11.05 -24.14
C VAL A 153 17.42 -10.07 -24.14
N ILE A 154 17.72 -8.78 -23.98
CA ILE A 154 16.75 -7.67 -24.00
C ILE A 154 17.26 -6.53 -24.89
N SER A 155 16.33 -5.76 -25.47
CA SER A 155 16.67 -4.63 -26.36
C SER A 155 16.99 -3.34 -25.59
N ASP A 156 17.50 -2.32 -26.31
CA ASP A 156 17.69 -0.96 -25.76
C ASP A 156 16.41 -0.38 -25.16
N THR A 157 15.27 -0.60 -25.84
CA THR A 157 13.96 -0.11 -25.39
C THR A 157 13.52 -0.80 -24.10
N GLU A 158 13.78 -2.11 -23.99
CA GLU A 158 13.43 -2.91 -22.81
C GLU A 158 14.32 -2.57 -21.62
N LEU A 159 15.62 -2.33 -21.85
CA LEU A 159 16.52 -1.84 -20.82
C LEU A 159 16.06 -0.49 -20.27
N ALA A 160 15.66 0.44 -21.15
CA ALA A 160 15.13 1.74 -20.73
C ALA A 160 13.83 1.61 -19.91
N GLN A 161 12.95 0.66 -20.23
CA GLN A 161 11.75 0.37 -19.44
C GLN A 161 12.09 -0.11 -18.03
N ILE A 162 13.06 -1.01 -17.91
CA ILE A 162 13.54 -1.50 -16.61
C ILE A 162 14.16 -0.37 -15.78
N GLN A 163 15.01 0.46 -16.39
CA GLN A 163 15.62 1.62 -15.71
C GLN A 163 14.56 2.62 -15.25
N ARG A 164 13.55 2.89 -16.09
CA ARG A 164 12.41 3.74 -15.71
C ARG A 164 11.66 3.18 -14.51
N LYS A 165 11.36 1.87 -14.50
CA LYS A 165 10.77 1.19 -13.34
C LYS A 165 11.67 1.34 -12.10
N GLY A 166 12.98 1.11 -12.24
CA GLY A 166 13.96 1.24 -11.15
C GLY A 166 13.94 2.64 -10.52
N ALA A 167 14.01 3.69 -11.34
CA ALA A 167 13.94 5.07 -10.88
C ALA A 167 12.62 5.40 -10.16
N LEU A 168 11.48 4.93 -10.69
CA LEU A 168 10.17 5.13 -10.07
C LEU A 168 10.03 4.35 -8.76
N ARG A 169 10.50 3.10 -8.70
CA ARG A 169 10.56 2.30 -7.47
C ARG A 169 11.36 3.04 -6.41
N ASP A 170 12.57 3.47 -6.76
CA ASP A 170 13.50 4.14 -5.83
C ASP A 170 12.91 5.45 -5.30
N LYS A 171 12.10 6.14 -6.11
CA LYS A 171 11.34 7.31 -5.68
C LYS A 171 10.24 6.95 -4.68
N VAL A 172 9.45 5.92 -4.96
CA VAL A 172 8.32 5.50 -4.11
C VAL A 172 8.78 4.93 -2.76
N ILE A 173 9.87 4.16 -2.74
CA ILE A 173 10.38 3.56 -1.50
C ILE A 173 11.26 4.50 -0.67
N ARG A 174 11.62 5.67 -1.23
CA ARG A 174 12.43 6.65 -0.51
C ARG A 174 11.65 7.14 0.70
N VAL A 175 12.22 6.91 1.87
CA VAL A 175 11.73 7.47 3.13
C VAL A 175 12.65 8.63 3.48
N ASP A 176 12.09 9.70 4.04
CA ASP A 176 12.88 10.79 4.58
C ASP A 176 13.87 10.25 5.63
N ASP A 177 15.15 10.53 5.42
CA ASP A 177 16.19 10.23 6.39
C ASP A 177 16.33 11.45 7.30
N PHE A 178 15.84 11.33 8.53
CA PHE A 178 15.97 12.37 9.54
C PHE A 178 17.19 12.07 10.41
N GLU A 179 17.97 13.12 10.71
CA GLU A 179 19.02 13.02 11.72
C GLU A 179 18.43 12.54 13.05
N TYR A 180 19.17 11.71 13.79
CA TYR A 180 18.70 11.09 15.02
C TYR A 180 18.20 12.10 16.07
N ASP A 181 18.78 13.30 16.09
CA ASP A 181 18.38 14.35 17.01
C ASP A 181 17.27 15.27 16.47
N PHE A 182 16.70 14.97 15.29
CA PHE A 182 15.66 15.76 14.63
C PHE A 182 16.00 17.25 14.52
N GLY A 183 17.29 17.59 14.38
CA GLY A 183 17.75 18.99 14.34
C GLY A 183 17.72 19.70 15.70
N LEU A 184 17.54 18.97 16.81
CA LEU A 184 17.52 19.52 18.16
C LEU A 184 18.83 20.25 18.50
N ARG A 185 19.98 19.72 18.05
CA ARG A 185 21.27 20.40 18.25
C ARG A 185 21.32 21.75 17.54
N ALA A 186 20.92 21.79 16.28
CA ALA A 186 20.85 23.03 15.51
C ALA A 186 19.91 24.05 16.19
N ALA A 187 18.75 23.62 16.66
CA ALA A 187 17.81 24.47 17.39
C ALA A 187 18.37 25.00 18.72
N LEU A 188 19.13 24.19 19.45
CA LEU A 188 19.79 24.59 20.70
C LEU A 188 20.92 25.59 20.47
N ASP A 189 21.68 25.42 19.39
CA ASP A 189 22.75 26.35 19.01
C ASP A 189 22.19 27.72 18.58
N ASP A 190 21.07 27.76 17.85
CA ASP A 190 20.37 29.00 17.49
C ASP A 190 19.86 29.78 18.70
N VAL A 191 19.28 29.10 19.70
CA VAL A 191 18.81 29.72 20.94
C VAL A 191 19.99 30.27 21.74
N SER A 192 21.09 29.51 21.85
CA SER A 192 22.31 29.95 22.52
C SER A 192 22.92 31.19 21.86
N ALA A 193 22.92 31.25 20.53
CA ALA A 193 23.41 32.39 19.77
C ALA A 193 22.53 33.65 19.98
N ALA A 194 21.20 33.48 19.95
CA ALA A 194 20.25 34.56 20.21
C ALA A 194 20.38 35.12 21.64
N ASP A 195 20.52 34.25 22.65
CA ASP A 195 20.72 34.64 24.04
C ASP A 195 22.04 35.39 24.26
N GLN A 196 23.11 34.96 23.58
CA GLN A 196 24.41 35.64 23.65
C GLN A 196 24.37 37.03 23.00
N GLN A 197 23.61 37.19 21.91
CA GLN A 197 23.47 38.48 21.24
C GLN A 197 22.66 39.47 22.10
N GLN A 198 21.54 39.04 22.69
CA GLN A 198 20.76 39.87 23.60
C GLN A 198 21.57 40.34 24.83
N ARG A 199 22.42 39.47 25.40
CA ARG A 199 23.30 39.84 26.53
C ARG A 199 24.38 40.86 26.16
N ARG A 200 24.85 40.87 24.91
CA ARG A 200 25.84 41.85 24.43
C ARG A 200 25.22 43.21 24.16
N GLU A 201 23.97 43.26 23.72
CA GLU A 201 23.24 44.51 23.46
C GLU A 201 22.75 45.19 24.76
N ALA A 202 22.59 44.42 25.84
CA ALA A 202 22.16 44.92 27.14
C ALA A 202 23.30 45.41 28.07
N ALA A 203 24.57 45.28 27.65
CA ALA A 203 25.77 45.67 28.41
C ALA A 203 26.43 46.92 27.82
#